data_AF-A0A920SVF7-F1
#
_entry.id   AF-A0A920SVF7-F1
#
_cell.length_a   1.000
_cell.length_b   1.000
_cell.length_c   1.000
_cell.angle_alpha   90.00
_cell.angle_beta   90.00
_cell.angle_gamma   90.00
#
_symmetry.space_group_name_H-M   'P 1'
#
loop_
_entity.id
_entity.type
_entity.pdbx_description
1 polymer ?
#
loop_
_entity_poly.entity_id
_entity_poly.type
_entity_poly.pdbx_seq_one_letter_code
_entity_poly.pdbx_strand_id
1 'polypeptide(L)'
;MSTGDSLVRTLADYPARLDKVLVVSVLSLLGFSAVMVFSATLGTHGSGSSAVPLFKHLFSICVGLAVALLVSMVDIAVWQKLSRVLLPMGILLLVLLLVPGVGREVNGSTRWFPLGPLQFQPSEVVKVFVVLYLADHCVRQSGRPVCSGGRWSSRCCFFRCSNPLLLQPDYGCTAVILITVLGMLFLAGTRLLYISSAVLTGLLALGVLILVSPYRLQRVISFLDPFADPYGSGYQLVQA
;
A
#
# COMPACT_ATOMS: atom_id res chain seq x y z
N MET A 1 1.74 -34.46 -3.85
CA MET A 1 2.82 -33.49 -4.16
C MET A 1 2.76 -33.14 -5.66
N SER A 2 1.60 -32.72 -6.20
CA SER A 2 1.39 -32.69 -7.67
C SER A 2 0.52 -31.54 -8.23
N THR A 3 -0.19 -30.76 -7.40
CA THR A 3 -1.15 -29.75 -7.90
C THR A 3 -0.59 -28.33 -8.02
N GLY A 4 0.49 -28.02 -7.28
CA GLY A 4 1.15 -26.71 -7.35
C GLY A 4 1.96 -26.54 -8.64
N ASP A 5 2.67 -27.58 -9.06
CA ASP A 5 3.53 -27.53 -10.25
C ASP A 5 2.72 -27.51 -11.55
N SER A 6 1.52 -28.11 -11.56
CA SER A 6 0.63 -28.05 -12.72
C SER A 6 0.08 -26.64 -12.95
N LEU A 7 -0.36 -25.94 -11.89
CA LEU A 7 -0.87 -24.58 -11.98
C LEU A 7 0.22 -23.58 -12.40
N VAL A 8 1.45 -23.75 -11.89
CA VAL A 8 2.58 -22.89 -12.27
C VAL A 8 2.94 -23.08 -13.75
N ARG A 9 2.88 -24.32 -14.27
CA ARG A 9 3.07 -24.60 -15.70
C ARG A 9 1.94 -24.02 -16.57
N THR A 10 0.70 -24.12 -16.12
CA THR A 10 -0.46 -23.56 -16.84
C THR A 10 -0.37 -22.04 -16.98
N LEU A 11 0.16 -21.32 -15.98
CA LEU A 11 0.34 -19.86 -16.07
C LEU A 11 1.49 -19.44 -16.99
N ALA A 12 2.48 -20.32 -17.20
CA ALA A 12 3.61 -20.07 -18.11
C ALA A 12 3.22 -20.20 -19.60
N ASP A 13 2.18 -20.97 -19.93
CA ASP A 13 1.75 -21.25 -21.30
C ASP A 13 0.77 -20.21 -21.90
N TYR A 14 0.29 -19.24 -21.11
CA TYR A 14 -0.51 -18.16 -21.66
C TYR A 14 0.41 -17.12 -22.31
N PRO A 15 0.30 -16.85 -23.63
CA PRO A 15 0.95 -15.68 -24.18
C PRO A 15 0.41 -14.47 -23.42
N ALA A 16 1.30 -13.68 -22.82
CA ALA A 16 0.95 -12.48 -22.07
C ALA A 16 0.23 -11.48 -22.99
N ARG A 17 -1.07 -11.68 -23.17
CA ARG A 17 -1.93 -10.79 -23.94
C ARG A 17 -2.22 -9.61 -23.04
N LEU A 18 -1.45 -8.56 -23.26
CA LEU A 18 -1.65 -7.27 -22.64
C LEU A 18 -3.09 -6.81 -22.91
N ASP A 19 -3.87 -6.65 -21.84
CA ASP A 19 -5.25 -6.19 -21.94
C ASP A 19 -5.25 -4.73 -22.42
N LYS A 20 -5.64 -4.55 -23.68
CA LYS A 20 -5.65 -3.25 -24.34
C LYS A 20 -6.58 -2.27 -23.64
N VAL A 21 -7.70 -2.75 -23.08
CA VAL A 21 -8.67 -1.90 -22.39
C VAL A 21 -8.02 -1.33 -21.13
N LEU A 22 -7.41 -2.19 -20.32
CA LEU A 22 -6.72 -1.76 -19.10
C LEU A 22 -5.60 -0.75 -19.41
N VAL A 23 -4.80 -1.00 -20.45
CA VAL A 23 -3.70 -0.10 -20.81
C VAL A 23 -4.20 1.25 -21.30
N VAL A 24 -5.23 1.29 -22.14
CA VAL A 24 -5.84 2.55 -22.59
C VAL A 24 -6.46 3.32 -21.42
N SER A 25 -7.12 2.63 -20.47
CA SER A 25 -7.65 3.26 -19.26
C SER A 25 -6.56 3.87 -18.40
N VAL A 26 -5.46 3.15 -18.16
CA VAL A 26 -4.32 3.66 -17.38
C VAL A 26 -3.67 4.87 -18.06
N LEU A 27 -3.41 4.80 -19.37
CA LEU A 27 -2.82 5.92 -20.12
C LEU A 27 -3.73 7.15 -20.13
N SER A 28 -5.05 6.95 -20.25
CA SER A 28 -6.03 8.03 -20.17
C SER A 28 -6.01 8.72 -18.80
N LEU A 29 -5.96 7.94 -17.70
CA LEU A 29 -5.87 8.48 -16.35
C LEU A 29 -4.55 9.22 -16.11
N LEU A 30 -3.43 8.72 -16.63
CA LEU A 30 -2.13 9.40 -16.56
C LEU A 30 -2.16 10.72 -17.34
N GLY A 31 -2.74 10.73 -18.54
CA GLY A 31 -2.92 11.95 -19.33
C GLY A 31 -3.79 12.99 -18.61
N PHE A 32 -4.92 12.57 -18.05
CA PHE A 32 -5.77 13.42 -17.23
C PHE A 32 -5.03 13.98 -16.02
N SER A 33 -4.20 13.17 -15.34
CA SER A 33 -3.39 13.64 -14.22
C SER A 33 -2.42 14.77 -14.60
N ALA A 34 -1.80 14.67 -15.79
CA ALA A 34 -0.87 15.70 -16.28
C ALA A 34 -1.60 17.02 -16.59
N VAL A 35 -2.81 16.94 -17.16
CA VAL A 35 -3.66 18.11 -17.40
C VAL A 35 -4.05 18.79 -16.08
N MET A 36 -4.41 18.00 -15.06
CA MET A 36 -4.75 18.54 -13.74
C MET A 36 -3.56 19.23 -13.06
N VAL A 37 -2.36 18.64 -13.11
CA VAL A 37 -1.15 19.25 -12.56
C VAL A 37 -0.78 20.54 -13.30
N PHE A 38 -0.94 20.55 -14.63
CA PHE A 38 -0.73 21.76 -15.42
C PHE A 38 -1.68 22.89 -15.00
N SER A 39 -2.97 22.58 -14.84
CA SER A 39 -3.97 23.55 -14.38
C SER A 39 -3.65 24.12 -12.99
N ALA A 40 -3.31 23.25 -12.03
CA ALA A 40 -2.94 23.68 -10.68
C ALA A 40 -1.66 24.53 -10.63
N THR A 41 -0.70 24.26 -11.51
CA THR A 41 0.55 25.03 -11.62
C THR A 41 0.28 26.46 -12.12
N LEU A 42 -0.69 26.64 -13.02
CA LEU A 42 -1.10 27.97 -13.50
C LEU A 42 -1.85 28.78 -12.43
N GLY A 43 -2.64 28.12 -11.57
CA GLY A 43 -3.42 28.79 -10.52
C GLY A 43 -2.61 29.24 -9.30
N THR A 44 -1.41 28.71 -9.09
CA THR A 44 -0.61 28.94 -7.87
C THR A 44 0.49 30.00 -8.03
N HIS A 45 0.86 30.37 -9.25
CA HIS A 45 1.91 31.36 -9.51
C HIS A 45 1.42 32.46 -10.45
N GLY A 46 1.16 33.65 -9.90
CA GLY A 46 1.00 34.85 -10.69
C GLY A 46 2.25 35.08 -11.56
N SER A 47 2.08 35.01 -12.88
CA SER A 47 2.99 35.51 -13.94
C SER A 47 4.46 35.04 -13.98
N GLY A 48 4.94 34.21 -13.05
CA GLY A 48 6.32 33.71 -12.98
C GLY A 48 6.39 32.19 -13.07
N SER A 49 6.11 31.64 -14.24
CA SER A 49 5.90 30.21 -14.53
C SER A 49 7.15 29.34 -14.31
N SER A 50 7.36 28.87 -13.09
CA SER A 50 8.21 27.70 -12.88
C SER A 50 7.44 26.45 -13.35
N ALA A 51 7.71 25.97 -14.57
CA ALA A 51 7.20 24.68 -15.09
C ALA A 51 7.74 23.45 -14.30
N VAL A 52 8.52 23.69 -13.25
CA VAL A 52 9.20 22.70 -12.41
C VAL A 52 8.25 21.64 -11.83
N PRO A 53 7.04 21.95 -11.30
CA PRO A 53 6.11 20.92 -10.80
C PRO A 53 5.63 19.97 -11.91
N LEU A 54 5.32 20.53 -13.09
CA LEU A 54 4.90 19.74 -14.26
C LEU A 54 6.03 18.83 -14.75
N PHE A 55 7.25 19.36 -14.88
CA PHE A 55 8.42 18.56 -15.28
C PHE A 55 8.70 17.42 -14.29
N LYS A 56 8.60 17.68 -12.97
CA LYS A 56 8.74 16.64 -11.94
C LYS A 56 7.64 15.57 -12.05
N HIS A 57 6.41 15.96 -12.34
CA HIS A 57 5.28 15.04 -12.51
C HIS A 57 5.47 14.14 -13.74
N LEU A 58 5.79 14.73 -14.90
CA LEU A 58 6.05 13.99 -16.13
C LEU A 58 7.25 13.04 -15.99
N PHE A 59 8.33 13.50 -15.36
CA PHE A 59 9.48 12.65 -15.06
C PHE A 59 9.08 11.44 -14.18
N SER A 60 8.25 11.67 -13.16
CA SER A 60 7.75 10.60 -12.29
C SER A 60 6.87 9.59 -13.04
N ILE A 61 6.03 10.06 -13.97
CA ILE A 61 5.24 9.18 -14.85
C ILE A 61 6.15 8.31 -15.72
N CYS A 62 7.17 8.90 -16.35
CA CYS A 62 8.12 8.16 -17.18
C CYS A 62 8.87 7.08 -16.38
N VAL A 63 9.35 7.43 -15.18
CA VAL A 63 10.02 6.47 -14.27
C VAL A 63 9.04 5.37 -13.86
N GLY A 64 7.81 5.71 -13.49
CA GLY A 64 6.78 4.73 -13.11
C GLY A 64 6.43 3.75 -14.24
N LEU A 65 6.29 4.24 -15.47
CA LEU A 65 6.07 3.39 -16.66
C LEU A 65 7.27 2.48 -16.94
N ALA A 66 8.50 2.99 -16.82
CA ALA A 66 9.70 2.18 -16.99
C ALA A 66 9.77 1.06 -15.94
N VAL A 67 9.49 1.37 -14.67
CA VAL A 67 9.42 0.37 -13.59
C VAL A 67 8.31 -0.65 -13.85
N ALA A 68 7.13 -0.21 -14.29
CA ALA A 68 6.02 -1.12 -14.61
C ALA A 68 6.38 -2.10 -15.73
N LEU A 69 7.06 -1.64 -16.80
CA LEU A 69 7.54 -2.48 -17.87
C LEU A 69 8.58 -3.50 -17.37
N LEU A 70 9.57 -3.06 -16.60
CA LEU A 70 10.59 -3.95 -16.03
C LEU A 70 9.97 -5.02 -15.11
N VAL A 71 9.00 -4.65 -14.28
CA VAL A 71 8.28 -5.60 -13.42
C VAL A 71 7.46 -6.59 -14.24
N SER A 72 6.84 -6.14 -15.34
CA SER A 72 6.04 -7.00 -16.22
C SER A 72 6.87 -8.02 -17.01
N MET A 73 8.17 -7.77 -17.19
CA MET A 73 9.09 -8.71 -17.86
C MET A 73 9.48 -9.91 -16.97
N VAL A 74 9.23 -9.82 -15.66
CA VAL A 74 9.58 -10.88 -14.71
C VAL A 74 8.39 -11.83 -14.53
N ASP A 75 8.64 -13.12 -14.72
CA ASP A 75 7.63 -14.18 -14.56
C ASP A 75 6.98 -14.15 -13.17
N ILE A 76 5.65 -14.29 -13.13
CA ILE A 76 4.84 -14.37 -11.92
C ILE A 76 5.31 -15.48 -10.97
N ALA A 77 5.88 -16.57 -11.48
CA ALA A 77 6.43 -17.64 -10.68
C ALA A 77 7.63 -17.18 -9.83
N VAL A 78 8.42 -16.22 -10.33
CA VAL A 78 9.55 -15.63 -9.59
C VAL A 78 9.02 -14.75 -8.46
N TRP A 79 8.04 -13.89 -8.75
CA TRP A 79 7.38 -13.05 -7.74
C TRP A 79 6.72 -13.88 -6.64
N GLN A 80 6.06 -14.98 -7.01
CA GLN A 80 5.45 -15.90 -6.05
C GLN A 80 6.50 -16.53 -5.12
N LYS A 81 7.67 -16.95 -5.65
CA LYS A 81 8.75 -17.51 -4.83
C LYS A 81 9.36 -16.47 -3.90
N LEU A 82 9.59 -15.25 -4.39
CA LEU A 82 10.17 -14.13 -3.65
C LEU A 82 9.26 -13.56 -2.58
N SER A 83 7.94 -13.73 -2.70
CA SER A 83 6.93 -13.20 -1.76
C SER A 83 7.25 -13.45 -0.27
N ARG A 84 7.82 -14.60 0.07
CA ARG A 84 8.22 -14.99 1.44
C ARG A 84 9.40 -14.18 1.99
N VAL A 85 10.27 -13.66 1.12
CA VAL A 85 11.42 -12.81 1.47
C VAL A 85 11.04 -11.33 1.37
N LEU A 86 10.19 -10.97 0.40
CA LEU A 86 9.74 -9.58 0.20
C LEU A 86 8.97 -9.03 1.41
N LEU A 87 8.12 -9.84 2.05
CA LEU A 87 7.38 -9.38 3.23
C LEU A 87 8.31 -9.00 4.41
N PRO A 88 9.24 -9.86 4.90
CA PRO A 88 10.16 -9.45 5.96
C PRO A 88 11.10 -8.32 5.53
N MET A 89 11.49 -8.27 4.25
CA MET A 89 12.25 -7.13 3.71
C MET A 89 11.45 -5.82 3.80
N GLY A 90 10.16 -5.84 3.48
CA GLY A 90 9.26 -4.69 3.61
C GLY A 90 9.06 -4.25 5.06
N ILE A 91 8.95 -5.21 5.99
CA ILE A 91 8.90 -4.91 7.43
C ILE A 91 10.20 -4.24 7.87
N LEU A 92 11.35 -4.79 7.47
CA LEU A 92 12.65 -4.22 7.77
C LEU A 92 12.78 -2.80 7.23
N LEU A 93 12.27 -2.55 6.02
CA LEU A 93 12.26 -1.22 5.41
C LEU A 93 11.39 -0.22 6.18
N LEU A 94 10.25 -0.65 6.73
CA LEU A 94 9.44 0.17 7.63
C LEU A 94 10.17 0.45 8.94
N VAL A 95 10.79 -0.56 9.55
CA VAL A 95 11.57 -0.39 10.79
C VAL A 95 12.75 0.56 10.56
N LEU A 96 13.42 0.46 9.41
CA LEU A 96 14.51 1.35 9.04
C LEU A 96 14.05 2.82 8.94
N LEU A 97 12.80 3.06 8.53
CA LEU A 97 12.22 4.40 8.48
C LEU A 97 12.03 5.00 9.88
N LEU A 98 11.85 4.17 10.91
CA LEU A 98 11.74 4.61 12.31
C LEU A 98 13.11 4.95 12.92
N VAL A 99 14.22 4.64 12.26
CA VAL A 99 15.56 4.99 12.74
C VAL A 99 15.77 6.50 12.57
N PRO A 100 16.04 7.24 13.66
CA PRO A 100 16.25 8.69 13.60
C PRO A 100 17.46 9.00 12.71
N GLY A 101 17.27 9.90 11.74
CA GLY A 101 18.30 10.34 10.79
C GLY A 101 18.22 9.73 9.39
N VAL A 102 17.41 8.69 9.15
CA VAL A 102 17.24 8.08 7.81
C VAL A 102 15.99 8.62 7.09
N GLY A 103 14.89 8.78 7.81
CA GLY A 103 13.63 9.29 7.26
C GLY A 103 13.56 10.82 7.27
N ARG A 104 12.96 11.41 6.22
CA ARG A 104 12.62 12.84 6.21
C ARG A 104 11.26 13.04 6.91
N GLU A 105 11.25 13.90 7.92
CA GLU A 105 10.01 14.33 8.57
C GLU A 105 9.29 15.36 7.70
N VAL A 106 8.01 15.09 7.42
CA VAL A 106 7.10 16.04 6.77
C VAL A 106 5.80 16.04 7.58
N ASN A 107 5.34 17.21 8.02
CA ASN A 107 4.15 17.37 8.86
C ASN A 107 4.17 16.56 10.17
N GLY A 108 5.33 16.49 10.85
CA GLY A 108 5.48 15.78 12.13
C GLY A 108 5.49 14.25 12.04
N SER A 109 5.73 13.69 10.86
CA SER A 109 5.81 12.24 10.63
C SER A 109 6.91 11.88 9.64
N THR A 110 7.78 10.94 10.02
CA THR A 110 8.81 10.33 9.16
C THR A 110 8.16 9.36 8.17
N ARG A 111 7.97 9.77 6.92
CA ARG A 111 7.24 8.97 5.90
C ARG A 111 8.03 8.70 4.62
N TRP A 112 9.04 9.52 4.36
CA TRP A 112 9.72 9.55 3.05
C TRP A 112 11.20 9.30 3.21
N PHE A 113 11.75 8.43 2.36
CA PHE A 113 13.19 8.39 2.13
C PHE A 113 13.54 9.39 1.01
N PRO A 114 14.39 10.40 1.28
CA PRO A 114 14.82 11.32 0.26
C PRO A 114 15.84 10.64 -0.67
N LEU A 115 15.40 10.26 -1.88
CA LEU A 115 16.26 9.71 -2.94
C LEU A 115 16.57 10.81 -3.95
N GLY A 116 17.25 11.87 -3.51
CA GLY A 116 17.61 13.02 -4.34
C GLY A 116 16.37 13.71 -4.95
N PRO A 117 16.14 13.65 -6.27
CA PRO A 117 14.97 14.26 -6.92
C PRO A 117 13.65 13.49 -6.68
N LEU A 118 13.72 12.24 -6.23
CA LEU A 118 12.57 11.39 -5.97
C LEU A 118 12.35 11.24 -4.46
N GLN A 119 11.08 11.19 -4.06
CA GLN A 119 10.70 10.83 -2.71
C GLN A 119 10.14 9.42 -2.75
N PHE A 120 10.74 8.51 -2.00
CA PHE A 120 10.32 7.12 -1.97
C PHE A 120 9.56 6.85 -0.67
N GLN A 121 8.36 6.32 -0.81
CA GLN A 121 7.49 5.99 0.32
C GLN A 121 7.50 4.47 0.55
N PRO A 122 8.10 3.98 1.64
CA PRO A 122 8.16 2.55 1.94
C PRO A 122 6.81 1.85 2.03
N SER A 123 5.79 2.57 2.53
CA SER A 123 4.44 2.01 2.71
C SER A 123 3.78 1.61 1.38
N GLU A 124 4.10 2.30 0.29
CA GLU A 124 3.61 1.96 -1.05
C GLU A 124 4.15 0.59 -1.51
N VAL A 125 5.44 0.33 -1.29
CA VAL A 125 6.06 -0.94 -1.66
C VAL A 125 5.58 -2.08 -0.78
N VAL A 126 5.42 -1.84 0.52
CA VAL A 126 4.93 -2.86 1.47
C VAL A 126 3.52 -3.31 1.13
N LYS A 127 2.64 -2.43 0.64
CA LYS A 127 1.29 -2.82 0.15
C LYS A 127 1.39 -3.93 -0.89
N VAL A 128 2.27 -3.76 -1.88
CA VAL A 128 2.48 -4.76 -2.94
C VAL A 128 3.04 -6.06 -2.35
N PHE A 129 4.01 -5.99 -1.44
CA PHE A 129 4.59 -7.17 -0.81
C PHE A 129 3.58 -7.97 0.03
N VAL A 130 2.70 -7.29 0.76
CA VAL A 130 1.62 -7.92 1.52
C VAL A 130 0.66 -8.64 0.58
N VAL A 131 0.26 -8.02 -0.52
CA VAL A 131 -0.61 -8.63 -1.54
C VAL A 131 0.04 -9.87 -2.16
N LEU A 132 1.32 -9.80 -2.55
CA LEU A 132 2.05 -10.93 -3.12
C LEU A 132 2.15 -12.10 -2.14
N TYR A 133 2.47 -11.81 -0.87
CA TYR A 133 2.55 -12.83 0.17
C TYR A 133 1.20 -13.48 0.45
N LEU A 134 0.12 -12.68 0.54
CA LEU A 134 -1.23 -13.20 0.73
C LEU A 134 -1.69 -14.03 -0.47
N ALA A 135 -1.41 -13.60 -1.70
CA ALA A 135 -1.74 -14.36 -2.89
C ALA A 135 -1.06 -15.75 -2.88
N ASP A 136 0.26 -15.82 -2.62
CA ASP A 136 0.97 -17.09 -2.48
C ASP A 136 0.40 -17.95 -1.33
N HIS A 137 0.09 -17.32 -0.20
CA HIS A 137 -0.48 -18.01 0.95
C HIS A 137 -1.87 -18.60 0.67
N CYS A 138 -2.72 -17.88 -0.06
CA CYS A 138 -4.04 -18.34 -0.47
C CYS A 138 -3.92 -19.54 -1.42
N VAL A 139 -3.08 -19.45 -2.46
CA VAL A 139 -2.86 -20.54 -3.43
C VAL A 139 -2.38 -21.83 -2.75
N ARG A 140 -1.49 -21.73 -1.75
CA ARG A 140 -1.01 -22.91 -1.00
C ARG A 140 -2.07 -23.56 -0.11
N GLN A 141 -3.05 -22.78 0.33
CA GLN A 141 -4.13 -23.26 1.21
C GLN A 141 -5.31 -23.84 0.43
N SER A 142 -5.54 -23.40 -0.82
CA SER A 142 -6.64 -23.88 -1.67
C SER A 142 -6.64 -25.41 -1.90
N GLY A 143 -5.55 -26.11 -1.59
CA GLY A 143 -5.43 -27.57 -1.69
C GLY A 143 -5.42 -28.34 -0.36
N ARG A 144 -5.62 -27.71 0.80
CA ARG A 144 -5.57 -28.37 2.12
C ARG A 144 -6.95 -28.49 2.77
N PRO A 145 -7.35 -29.67 3.29
CA PRO A 145 -8.62 -29.82 3.97
C PRO A 145 -8.69 -28.98 5.25
N VAL A 146 -9.84 -28.35 5.50
CA VAL A 146 -10.15 -27.41 6.61
C VAL A 146 -9.92 -28.01 8.01
N CYS A 147 -9.78 -29.33 8.12
CA CYS A 147 -9.75 -30.07 9.38
C CYS A 147 -8.36 -30.49 9.87
N SER A 148 -7.29 -30.47 9.05
CA SER A 148 -5.94 -30.86 9.51
C SER A 148 -4.90 -29.81 9.13
N GLY A 149 -4.36 -29.10 10.13
CA GLY A 149 -3.23 -28.16 9.99
C GLY A 149 -3.50 -26.80 9.29
N GLY A 150 -4.47 -26.71 8.36
CA GLY A 150 -4.81 -25.46 7.66
C GLY A 150 -5.23 -24.33 8.61
N ARG A 151 -5.91 -24.68 9.72
CA ARG A 151 -6.41 -23.76 10.76
C ARG A 151 -5.31 -23.07 11.59
N TRP A 152 -4.10 -23.65 11.65
CA TRP A 152 -2.93 -23.02 12.28
C TRP A 152 -2.19 -22.14 11.27
N SER A 153 -2.11 -22.57 10.02
CA SER A 153 -1.48 -21.83 8.92
C SER A 153 -2.12 -20.45 8.69
N SER A 154 -3.46 -20.36 8.63
CA SER A 154 -4.15 -19.08 8.44
C SER A 154 -3.98 -18.13 9.63
N ARG A 155 -3.95 -18.66 10.86
CA ARG A 155 -3.70 -17.88 12.09
C ARG A 155 -2.29 -17.28 12.11
N CYS A 156 -1.28 -18.07 11.77
CA CYS A 156 0.09 -17.58 11.72
C CYS A 156 0.33 -16.58 10.58
N CYS A 157 -0.43 -16.67 9.48
CA CYS A 157 -0.38 -15.69 8.40
C CYS A 157 -1.02 -14.37 8.82
N PHE A 158 -2.18 -14.43 9.49
CA PHE A 158 -2.83 -13.25 10.03
C PHE A 158 -1.88 -12.46 10.94
N PHE A 159 -1.28 -13.11 11.95
CA PHE A 159 -0.32 -12.45 12.86
C PHE A 159 0.91 -11.88 12.14
N ARG A 160 1.43 -12.59 11.12
CA ARG A 160 2.58 -12.11 10.34
C ARG A 160 2.26 -10.92 9.46
N CYS A 161 1.04 -10.86 8.92
CA CYS A 161 0.60 -9.75 8.09
C CYS A 161 0.12 -8.57 8.92
N SER A 162 -0.46 -8.78 10.12
CA SER A 162 -1.04 -7.72 10.97
C SER A 162 -0.02 -6.97 11.82
N ASN A 163 1.02 -7.64 12.32
CA ASN A 163 2.05 -7.01 13.15
C ASN A 163 2.77 -5.82 12.47
N PRO A 164 3.12 -5.88 11.17
CA PRO A 164 3.71 -4.76 10.45
C PRO A 164 2.81 -3.52 10.34
N LEU A 165 1.48 -3.71 10.31
CA LEU A 165 0.54 -2.58 10.24
C LEU A 165 0.58 -1.70 11.50
N LEU A 166 0.95 -2.29 12.64
CA LEU A 166 1.05 -1.57 13.91
C LEU A 166 2.33 -0.73 14.02
N LEU A 167 3.34 -1.07 13.23
CA LEU A 167 4.59 -0.32 13.15
C LEU A 167 4.50 0.89 12.20
N GLN A 168 3.43 1.00 11.41
CA GLN A 168 3.27 2.11 10.49
C GLN A 168 2.80 3.38 11.21
N PRO A 169 3.51 4.51 11.06
CA PRO A 169 3.05 5.80 11.57
C PRO A 169 1.90 6.41 10.73
N ASP A 170 1.48 5.74 9.65
CA ASP A 170 0.52 6.21 8.64
C ASP A 170 -0.83 5.47 8.69
N TYR A 171 -1.84 6.08 9.30
CA TYR A 171 -3.18 5.50 9.43
C TYR A 171 -3.90 5.19 8.12
N GLY A 172 -3.76 6.06 7.10
CA GLY A 172 -4.38 5.84 5.80
C GLY A 172 -3.82 4.59 5.12
N CYS A 173 -2.49 4.42 5.15
CA CYS A 173 -1.83 3.23 4.62
C CYS A 173 -2.23 1.96 5.38
N THR A 174 -2.26 2.03 6.71
CA THR A 174 -2.70 0.93 7.57
C THR A 174 -4.15 0.50 7.26
N ALA A 175 -5.08 1.46 7.11
CA ALA A 175 -6.47 1.16 6.78
C ALA A 175 -6.61 0.48 5.40
N VAL A 176 -5.89 1.00 4.39
CA VAL A 176 -5.91 0.40 3.03
C VAL A 176 -5.38 -1.03 3.06
N ILE A 177 -4.21 -1.28 3.70
CA ILE A 177 -3.64 -2.62 3.82
C ILE A 177 -4.63 -3.55 4.55
N LEU A 178 -5.23 -3.09 5.64
CA LEU A 178 -6.20 -3.88 6.42
C LEU A 178 -7.38 -4.31 5.53
N ILE A 179 -8.00 -3.38 4.81
CA ILE A 179 -9.12 -3.67 3.91
C ILE A 179 -8.70 -4.65 2.80
N THR A 180 -7.52 -4.45 2.20
CA THR A 180 -6.99 -5.37 1.18
C THR A 180 -6.77 -6.78 1.74
N VAL A 181 -6.16 -6.91 2.92
CA VAL A 181 -5.93 -8.19 3.58
C VAL A 181 -7.25 -8.90 3.86
N LEU A 182 -8.23 -8.19 4.41
CA LEU A 182 -9.55 -8.73 4.72
C LEU A 182 -10.27 -9.18 3.45
N GLY A 183 -10.24 -8.38 2.38
CA GLY A 183 -10.82 -8.72 1.08
C GLY A 183 -10.21 -9.98 0.49
N MET A 184 -8.88 -10.11 0.50
CA MET A 184 -8.20 -11.31 -0.01
C MET A 184 -8.49 -12.55 0.84
N LEU A 185 -8.51 -12.43 2.17
CA LEU A 185 -8.84 -13.55 3.07
C LEU A 185 -10.30 -13.99 2.95
N PHE A 186 -11.20 -13.04 2.73
CA PHE A 186 -12.62 -13.33 2.45
C PHE A 186 -12.77 -14.10 1.14
N LEU A 187 -12.14 -13.64 0.06
CA LEU A 187 -12.13 -14.34 -1.24
C LEU A 187 -11.48 -15.72 -1.17
N ALA A 188 -10.50 -15.92 -0.28
CA ALA A 188 -9.87 -17.21 -0.02
C ALA A 188 -10.75 -18.19 0.75
N GLY A 189 -11.97 -17.81 1.16
CA GLY A 189 -12.90 -18.67 1.90
C GLY A 189 -12.57 -18.80 3.39
N THR A 190 -11.84 -17.83 3.96
CA THR A 190 -11.55 -17.83 5.40
C THR A 190 -12.84 -17.62 6.20
N ARG A 191 -12.99 -18.34 7.33
CA ARG A 191 -14.18 -18.19 8.18
C ARG A 191 -14.32 -16.75 8.68
N LEU A 192 -15.54 -16.22 8.61
CA LEU A 192 -15.90 -14.87 9.05
C LEU A 192 -15.44 -14.54 10.48
N LEU A 193 -15.42 -15.52 11.39
CA LEU A 193 -14.92 -15.33 12.76
C LEU A 193 -13.46 -14.87 12.83
N TYR A 194 -12.60 -15.32 11.91
CA TYR A 194 -11.20 -14.89 11.89
C TYR A 194 -11.05 -13.49 11.31
N ILE A 195 -11.89 -13.17 10.32
CA ILE A 195 -11.97 -11.86 9.70
C ILE A 195 -12.50 -10.83 10.72
N SER A 196 -13.53 -11.17 11.49
CA SER A 196 -14.07 -10.29 12.54
C SER A 196 -13.09 -10.11 13.70
N SER A 197 -12.37 -11.17 14.13
CA SER A 197 -11.31 -11.01 15.14
C SER A 197 -10.16 -10.13 14.66
N ALA A 198 -9.85 -10.17 13.36
CA ALA A 198 -8.82 -9.36 12.73
C ALA A 198 -9.19 -7.88 12.69
N VAL A 199 -10.45 -7.59 12.31
CA VAL A 199 -11.01 -6.24 12.34
C VAL A 199 -10.99 -5.71 13.77
N LEU A 200 -11.45 -6.49 14.74
CA LEU A 200 -11.53 -6.07 16.13
C LEU A 200 -10.15 -5.75 16.73
N THR A 201 -9.16 -6.62 16.51
CA THR A 201 -7.78 -6.40 16.96
C THR A 201 -7.13 -5.21 16.27
N GLY A 202 -7.35 -5.04 14.95
CA GLY A 202 -6.88 -3.88 14.21
C GLY A 202 -7.46 -2.57 14.73
N LEU A 203 -8.77 -2.51 14.96
CA LEU A 203 -9.47 -1.34 15.51
C LEU A 203 -9.02 -1.02 16.94
N LEU A 204 -8.89 -2.02 17.80
CA LEU A 204 -8.40 -1.85 19.17
C LEU A 204 -6.97 -1.29 19.19
N ALA A 205 -6.08 -1.86 18.38
CA ALA A 205 -4.71 -1.39 18.30
C ALA A 205 -4.64 0.04 17.75
N LEU A 206 -5.46 0.37 16.74
CA LEU A 206 -5.59 1.74 16.22
C LEU A 206 -6.04 2.72 17.31
N GLY A 207 -7.09 2.34 18.06
CA GLY A 207 -7.65 3.14 19.15
C GLY A 207 -6.63 3.43 20.25
N VAL A 208 -5.88 2.42 20.69
CA VAL A 208 -4.79 2.59 21.65
C VAL A 208 -3.71 3.54 21.08
N LEU A 209 -3.34 3.36 19.81
CA LEU A 209 -2.32 4.18 19.16
C LEU A 209 -2.71 5.65 19.00
N ILE A 210 -4.01 5.93 18.85
CA ILE A 210 -4.59 7.29 18.80
C ILE A 210 -4.51 7.94 20.19
N LEU A 211 -4.88 7.21 21.25
CA LEU A 211 -4.87 7.73 22.62
C LEU A 211 -3.47 8.04 23.14
N VAL A 212 -2.46 7.27 22.71
CA VAL A 212 -1.06 7.44 23.17
C VAL A 212 -0.35 8.65 22.53
N SER A 213 -0.84 9.17 21.40
CA SER A 213 -0.17 10.25 20.68
C SER A 213 -1.04 11.49 20.56
N PRO A 214 -0.71 12.62 21.21
CA PRO A 214 -1.55 13.82 21.26
C PRO A 214 -1.81 14.42 19.85
N TYR A 215 -0.82 14.38 18.95
CA TYR A 215 -0.98 14.77 17.55
C TYR A 215 -2.05 13.96 16.80
N ARG A 216 -2.21 12.67 17.16
CA ARG A 216 -3.11 11.74 16.47
C ARG A 216 -4.55 11.93 16.93
N LEU A 217 -4.74 12.22 18.22
CA LEU A 217 -6.03 12.63 18.76
C LEU A 217 -6.50 13.95 18.13
N GLN A 218 -5.61 14.94 17.97
CA GLN A 218 -5.95 16.22 17.33
C GLN A 218 -6.49 16.07 15.91
N ARG A 219 -5.93 15.15 15.10
CA ARG A 219 -6.49 14.88 13.76
C ARG A 219 -7.89 14.29 13.81
N VAL A 220 -8.17 13.36 14.73
CA VAL A 220 -9.51 12.77 14.84
C VAL A 220 -10.53 13.81 15.29
N ILE A 221 -10.15 14.67 16.24
CA ILE A 221 -10.98 15.78 16.71
C ILE A 221 -11.21 16.79 15.59
N SER A 222 -10.18 17.18 14.83
CA SER A 222 -10.34 18.12 13.71
C SER A 222 -11.14 17.54 12.54
N PHE A 223 -11.22 16.21 12.39
CA PHE A 223 -12.10 15.55 11.42
C PHE A 223 -13.57 15.53 11.89
N LEU A 224 -13.81 15.33 13.18
CA LEU A 224 -15.16 15.30 13.77
C LEU A 224 -15.74 16.71 13.94
N ASP A 225 -14.88 17.69 14.27
CA ASP A 225 -15.23 19.09 14.42
C ASP A 225 -14.17 20.00 13.75
N PRO A 226 -14.24 20.14 12.41
CA PRO A 226 -13.30 20.97 11.65
C PRO A 226 -13.44 22.47 11.93
N PHE A 227 -14.55 22.90 12.54
CA PHE A 227 -14.81 24.32 12.85
C PHE A 227 -14.28 24.75 14.21
N ALA A 228 -13.86 23.81 15.07
CA ALA A 228 -13.23 24.13 16.35
C ALA A 228 -11.85 24.79 16.20
N ASP A 229 -11.12 24.51 15.10
CA ASP A 229 -9.83 25.14 14.79
C ASP A 229 -9.66 25.37 13.26
N PRO A 230 -10.35 26.38 12.68
CA PRO A 230 -10.39 26.61 11.24
C PRO A 230 -9.06 27.07 10.61
N TYR A 231 -8.14 27.61 11.41
CA TYR A 231 -6.87 28.16 10.94
C TYR A 231 -5.65 27.27 11.24
N GLY A 232 -5.82 26.23 12.05
CA GLY A 232 -4.80 25.24 12.37
C GLY A 232 -5.10 23.89 11.74
N SER A 233 -5.54 22.93 12.56
CA SER A 233 -5.73 21.54 12.14
C SER A 233 -6.91 21.30 11.19
N GLY A 234 -7.93 22.17 11.20
CA GLY A 234 -9.13 22.10 10.35
C GLY A 234 -9.00 22.84 9.01
N TYR A 235 -7.93 23.61 8.79
CA TYR A 235 -7.79 24.49 7.61
C TYR A 235 -7.94 23.75 6.28
N GLN A 236 -7.35 22.56 6.14
CA GLN A 236 -7.46 21.75 4.93
C GLN A 236 -8.87 21.18 4.68
N LEU A 237 -9.70 21.05 5.71
CA LEU A 237 -11.08 20.55 5.60
C LEU A 237 -12.09 21.69 5.41
N VAL A 238 -11.83 22.86 5.98
CA VAL A 238 -12.67 24.05 5.87
C VAL A 238 -12.47 24.76 4.52
N GLN A 239 -11.27 24.65 3.93
CA GLN A 239 -10.90 25.34 2.69
C GLN A 239 -10.87 24.42 1.45
N ALA A 240 -11.24 23.14 1.61
CA ALA A 240 -11.39 22.16 0.52
C ALA A 240 -12.73 22.30 -0.22
#